data_AF-A0A1W9LB99-F1
#
_entry.id   AF-A0A1W9LB99-F1
#
_cell.length_a   1.000
_cell.length_b   1.000
_cell.length_c   1.000
_cell.angle_alpha   90.00
_cell.angle_beta   90.00
_cell.angle_gamma   90.00
#
_symmetry.space_group_name_H-M   'P 1'
#
loop_
_entity.id
_entity.type
_entity.pdbx_description
1 polymer ?
#
loop_
_entity_poly.entity_id
_entity_poly.type
_entity_poly.pdbx_seq_one_letter_code
_entity_poly.pdbx_strand_id
1 'polypeptide(L)'
;SSSPNYSEPRGSAMQGGLRTMITRSKIDHTKFERSTLTILLGYTFHIGFLVVFLFYEPHILFFRSIIGFGWPNIPTAIVSGLSILTLLVLSGILFHRIESVILRFLSTPEDYVVWVVVFLPVLTGYMAFHHMLLPYPIMLALHIFTAEILMVVFPFTKLMHAFTLMPARWYNGANAGRKGVEA
;
A
#
# COMPACT_ATOMS: atom_id res chain seq x y z
N SER A 1 -31.82 -4.38 14.11
CA SER A 1 -33.02 -4.18 13.29
C SER A 1 -32.61 -3.52 11.98
N SER A 2 -32.36 -4.30 10.93
CA SER A 2 -32.08 -3.79 9.59
C SER A 2 -33.27 -4.13 8.71
N SER A 3 -34.17 -3.16 8.51
CA SER A 3 -35.34 -3.31 7.65
C SER A 3 -34.89 -3.71 6.23
N PRO A 4 -35.53 -4.70 5.58
CA PRO A 4 -35.26 -4.99 4.18
C PRO A 4 -35.65 -3.77 3.34
N ASN A 5 -34.73 -3.32 2.47
CA ASN A 5 -34.94 -2.13 1.65
C ASN A 5 -35.57 -2.54 0.31
N TYR A 6 -36.87 -2.29 0.13
CA TYR A 6 -37.68 -2.72 -1.01
C TYR A 6 -37.68 -1.72 -2.19
N SER A 7 -36.66 -0.88 -2.32
CA SER A 7 -36.59 0.09 -3.41
C SER A 7 -36.14 -0.60 -4.70
N GLU A 8 -36.91 -0.49 -5.78
CA GLU A 8 -36.48 -0.94 -7.11
C GLU A 8 -35.17 -0.24 -7.51
N PRO A 9 -34.17 -0.97 -8.06
CA PRO A 9 -32.94 -0.37 -8.53
C PRO A 9 -33.24 0.66 -9.62
N ARG A 10 -32.98 1.94 -9.36
CA ARG A 10 -33.13 3.01 -10.36
C ARG A 10 -31.95 3.08 -11.34
N GLY A 11 -30.89 2.28 -11.12
CA GLY A 11 -29.69 2.19 -11.95
C GLY A 11 -28.79 0.99 -11.59
N SER A 12 -27.73 0.76 -12.38
CA SER A 12 -26.80 -0.36 -12.16
C SER A 12 -25.81 -0.08 -11.02
N ALA A 13 -25.96 -0.82 -9.92
CA ALA A 13 -25.05 -0.81 -8.77
C ALA A 13 -23.59 -1.08 -9.18
N MET A 14 -23.40 -2.04 -10.08
CA MET A 14 -22.08 -2.45 -10.58
C MET A 14 -21.41 -1.33 -11.37
N GLN A 15 -22.17 -0.65 -12.23
CA GLN A 15 -21.66 0.42 -13.10
C GLN A 15 -21.38 1.71 -12.31
N GLY A 16 -22.22 2.05 -11.33
CA GLY A 16 -21.96 3.15 -10.39
C GLY A 16 -20.72 2.91 -9.55
N GLY A 17 -20.54 1.70 -9.00
CA GLY A 17 -19.36 1.30 -8.24
C GLY A 17 -18.05 1.45 -9.03
N LEU A 18 -18.02 0.91 -10.25
CA LEU A 18 -16.84 0.95 -11.12
C LEU A 18 -16.55 2.37 -11.64
N ARG A 19 -17.59 3.15 -12.00
CA ARG A 19 -17.45 4.55 -12.45
C ARG A 19 -16.91 5.43 -11.35
N THR A 20 -17.44 5.35 -10.13
CA THR A 20 -16.96 6.15 -8.98
C THR A 20 -15.52 5.80 -8.58
N MET A 21 -15.09 4.53 -8.71
CA MET A 21 -13.68 4.18 -8.50
C MET A 21 -12.72 4.94 -9.43
N ILE A 22 -13.14 5.17 -10.68
CA ILE A 22 -12.34 5.81 -11.73
C ILE A 22 -12.48 7.35 -11.67
N THR A 23 -13.68 7.88 -11.48
CA THR A 23 -13.93 9.34 -11.55
C THR A 23 -13.49 10.10 -10.31
N ARG A 24 -13.57 9.49 -9.11
CA ARG A 24 -13.15 10.12 -7.84
C ARG A 24 -11.65 10.02 -7.56
N SER A 25 -10.84 9.58 -8.52
CA SER A 25 -9.38 9.68 -8.42
C SER A 25 -8.85 11.08 -8.76
N LYS A 26 -9.70 12.00 -9.24
CA LYS A 26 -9.29 13.36 -9.61
C LYS A 26 -9.02 14.20 -8.36
N ILE A 27 -7.77 14.62 -8.22
CA ILE A 27 -7.26 15.45 -7.13
C ILE A 27 -7.75 16.89 -7.33
N ASP A 28 -8.35 17.46 -6.29
CA ASP A 28 -8.83 18.84 -6.27
C ASP A 28 -7.63 19.83 -6.33
N HIS A 29 -7.56 20.66 -7.36
CA HIS A 29 -6.39 21.47 -7.72
C HIS A 29 -6.00 22.51 -6.66
N THR A 30 -6.92 22.90 -5.77
CA THR A 30 -6.69 23.92 -4.73
C THR A 30 -5.92 23.41 -3.50
N LYS A 31 -5.83 22.08 -3.28
CA LYS A 31 -5.02 21.47 -2.21
C LYS A 31 -3.61 21.06 -2.67
N PHE A 32 -3.30 21.28 -3.95
CA PHE A 32 -2.12 20.73 -4.61
C PHE A 32 -0.82 21.37 -4.08
N GLU A 33 -0.72 22.69 -4.01
CA GLU A 33 0.56 23.38 -3.76
C GLU A 33 1.22 23.07 -2.41
N ARG A 34 0.45 22.78 -1.36
CA ARG A 34 1.00 22.40 -0.03
C ARG A 34 1.22 20.90 0.15
N SER A 35 0.66 20.06 -0.71
CA SER A 35 0.67 18.60 -0.54
C SER A 35 1.34 17.84 -1.69
N THR A 36 1.84 18.51 -2.74
CA THR A 36 2.48 17.88 -3.90
C THR A 36 3.58 16.91 -3.49
N LEU A 37 4.47 17.32 -2.58
CA LEU A 37 5.59 16.50 -2.12
C LEU A 37 5.09 15.22 -1.43
N THR A 38 4.14 15.35 -0.49
CA THR A 38 3.55 14.20 0.23
C THR A 38 2.83 13.26 -0.72
N ILE A 39 2.11 13.80 -1.71
CA ILE A 39 1.40 13.02 -2.72
C ILE A 39 2.40 12.27 -3.59
N LEU A 40 3.42 12.95 -4.11
CA LEU A 40 4.45 12.37 -4.97
C LEU A 40 5.20 11.26 -4.24
N LEU A 41 5.75 11.54 -3.05
CA LEU A 41 6.44 10.53 -2.24
C LEU A 41 5.52 9.36 -1.90
N GLY A 42 4.25 9.63 -1.59
CA GLY A 42 3.24 8.62 -1.35
C GLY A 42 3.06 7.70 -2.56
N TYR A 43 2.81 8.24 -3.74
CA TYR A 43 2.63 7.44 -4.96
C TYR A 43 3.90 6.66 -5.33
N THR A 44 5.07 7.30 -5.27
CA THR A 44 6.35 6.62 -5.55
C THR A 44 6.58 5.46 -4.59
N PHE A 45 6.31 5.63 -3.29
CA PHE A 45 6.38 4.56 -2.31
C PHE A 45 5.42 3.41 -2.66
N HIS A 46 4.13 3.68 -2.89
CA HIS A 46 3.16 2.62 -3.14
C HIS A 46 3.46 1.83 -4.40
N ILE A 47 3.82 2.52 -5.49
CA ILE A 47 4.17 1.86 -6.76
C ILE A 47 5.44 1.02 -6.57
N GLY A 48 6.49 1.60 -5.98
CA GLY A 48 7.75 0.89 -5.71
C GLY A 48 7.54 -0.34 -4.83
N PHE A 49 6.84 -0.18 -3.70
CA PHE A 49 6.52 -1.25 -2.77
C PHE A 49 5.73 -2.39 -3.43
N LEU A 50 4.66 -2.07 -4.17
CA LEU A 50 3.83 -3.08 -4.84
C LEU A 50 4.62 -3.84 -5.91
N VAL A 51 5.47 -3.15 -6.68
CA VAL A 51 6.30 -3.80 -7.69
C VAL A 51 7.30 -4.75 -7.04
N VAL A 52 7.98 -4.32 -5.96
CA VAL A 52 8.95 -5.15 -5.23
C VAL A 52 8.28 -6.34 -4.55
N PHE A 53 7.09 -6.15 -3.97
CA PHE A 53 6.36 -7.22 -3.30
C PHE A 53 5.78 -8.26 -4.27
N LEU A 54 5.19 -7.82 -5.40
CA LEU A 54 4.50 -8.74 -6.30
C LEU A 54 5.40 -9.26 -7.43
N PHE A 55 6.28 -8.45 -8.01
CA PHE A 55 6.99 -8.83 -9.24
C PHE A 55 8.42 -9.30 -9.02
N TYR A 56 8.86 -9.38 -7.76
CA TYR A 56 10.16 -9.94 -7.45
C TYR A 56 10.10 -11.47 -7.41
N GLU A 57 11.08 -12.12 -8.03
CA GLU A 57 11.13 -13.57 -8.16
C GLU A 57 10.98 -14.33 -6.84
N PRO A 58 11.65 -13.97 -5.72
CA PRO A 58 11.47 -14.68 -4.46
C PRO A 58 10.02 -14.66 -3.95
N HIS A 59 9.31 -13.54 -4.14
CA HIS A 59 7.91 -13.43 -3.74
C HIS A 59 6.99 -14.24 -4.66
N ILE A 60 7.25 -14.25 -5.97
CA ILE A 60 6.49 -15.08 -6.92
C ILE A 60 6.64 -16.56 -6.58
N LEU A 61 7.85 -17.01 -6.26
CA LEU A 61 8.12 -18.39 -5.84
C LEU A 61 7.40 -18.72 -4.52
N PHE A 62 7.38 -17.79 -3.56
CA PHE A 62 6.61 -17.90 -2.33
C PHE A 62 5.10 -18.02 -2.60
N PHE A 63 4.53 -17.18 -3.46
CA PHE A 63 3.12 -17.30 -3.82
C PHE A 63 2.84 -18.62 -4.53
N ARG A 64 3.68 -19.01 -5.48
CA ARG A 64 3.54 -20.29 -6.19
C ARG A 64 3.59 -21.49 -5.24
N SER A 65 4.37 -21.45 -4.17
CA SER A 65 4.41 -22.54 -3.19
C SER A 65 3.15 -22.63 -2.32
N ILE A 66 2.44 -21.52 -2.10
CA ILE A 66 1.23 -21.46 -1.28
C ILE A 66 -0.05 -21.66 -2.10
N ILE A 67 -0.21 -20.91 -3.19
CA ILE A 67 -1.43 -20.89 -4.02
C ILE A 67 -1.32 -21.74 -5.29
N GLY A 68 -0.15 -22.32 -5.58
CA GLY A 68 0.08 -23.13 -6.79
C GLY A 68 0.18 -22.32 -8.10
N PHE A 69 -0.03 -21.00 -8.04
CA PHE A 69 -0.04 -20.08 -9.17
C PHE A 69 1.02 -19.00 -9.02
N GLY A 70 1.63 -18.59 -10.13
CA GLY A 70 2.59 -17.48 -10.19
C GLY A 70 2.52 -16.77 -11.54
N TRP A 71 3.08 -15.57 -11.60
CA TRP A 71 3.08 -14.70 -12.77
C TRP A 71 4.52 -14.36 -13.21
N PRO A 72 4.72 -13.76 -14.40
CA PRO A 72 6.05 -13.37 -14.87
C PRO A 72 6.72 -12.37 -13.92
N ASN A 73 8.02 -12.58 -13.67
CA ASN A 73 8.85 -11.63 -12.94
C ASN A 73 9.30 -10.47 -13.86
N ILE A 74 9.72 -9.38 -13.22
CA ILE A 74 10.35 -8.23 -13.90
C ILE A 74 11.88 -8.38 -13.75
N PRO A 75 12.70 -7.83 -14.67
CA PRO A 75 14.15 -7.88 -14.55
C PRO A 75 14.67 -7.47 -13.17
N THR A 76 15.48 -8.33 -12.56
CA THR A 76 16.04 -8.17 -11.21
C THR A 76 16.68 -6.81 -10.98
N ALA A 77 17.41 -6.27 -11.96
CA ALA A 77 18.03 -4.96 -11.85
C ALA A 77 17.01 -3.82 -11.65
N ILE A 78 15.86 -3.89 -12.34
CA ILE A 78 14.78 -2.90 -12.22
C ILE A 78 14.16 -2.99 -10.83
N VAL A 79 13.79 -4.21 -10.41
CA VAL A 79 13.15 -4.43 -9.10
C VAL A 79 14.09 -4.03 -7.96
N SER A 80 15.37 -4.38 -8.06
CA SER A 80 16.41 -3.95 -7.11
C SER A 80 16.54 -2.43 -7.05
N GLY A 81 16.54 -1.74 -8.20
CA GLY A 81 16.54 -0.28 -8.25
C GLY A 81 15.30 0.33 -7.60
N LEU A 82 14.11 -0.26 -7.83
CA LEU A 82 12.87 0.15 -7.19
C LEU A 82 12.86 -0.11 -5.68
N SER A 83 13.50 -1.17 -5.20
CA SER A 83 13.70 -1.42 -3.77
C SER A 83 14.50 -0.30 -3.12
N ILE A 84 15.62 0.11 -3.72
CA ILE A 84 16.44 1.23 -3.23
C ILE A 84 15.63 2.53 -3.25
N LEU A 85 14.94 2.81 -4.36
CA LEU A 85 14.08 3.99 -4.48
C LEU A 85 13.01 4.01 -3.38
N THR A 86 12.38 2.86 -3.11
CA THR A 86 11.37 2.71 -2.06
C THR A 86 11.96 3.00 -0.68
N LEU A 87 13.15 2.48 -0.38
CA LEU A 87 13.86 2.76 0.88
C LEU A 87 14.24 4.24 1.03
N LEU A 88 14.71 4.88 -0.03
CA LEU A 88 15.04 6.30 -0.04
C LEU A 88 13.79 7.17 0.17
N VAL A 89 12.70 6.85 -0.52
CA VAL A 89 11.42 7.56 -0.37
C VAL A 89 10.85 7.38 1.03
N LEU A 90 10.85 6.17 1.60
CA LEU A 90 10.44 5.93 2.98
C LEU A 90 11.28 6.74 3.98
N SER A 91 12.60 6.79 3.77
CA SER A 91 13.51 7.59 4.60
C SER A 91 13.21 9.09 4.48
N GLY A 92 12.97 9.57 3.26
CA GLY A 92 12.58 10.96 2.99
C GLY A 92 11.24 11.34 3.61
N ILE A 93 10.25 10.44 3.58
CA ILE A 93 8.95 10.64 4.25
C ILE A 93 9.13 10.78 5.77
N LEU A 94 9.96 9.92 6.38
CA LEU A 94 10.24 10.00 7.82
C LEU A 94 10.97 11.32 8.16
N PHE A 95 11.98 11.67 7.38
CA PHE A 95 12.74 12.91 7.57
C PHE A 95 11.83 14.14 7.46
N HIS A 96 11.03 14.22 6.41
CA HIS A 96 10.05 15.29 6.22
C HIS A 96 9.03 15.38 7.37
N ARG A 97 8.62 14.24 7.94
CA ARG A 97 7.73 14.17 9.10
C ARG A 97 8.39 14.72 10.37
N ILE A 98 9.68 14.44 10.58
CA ILE A 98 10.42 14.89 11.77
C ILE A 98 10.75 16.38 11.69
N GLU A 99 11.12 16.88 10.51
CA GLU A 99 11.46 18.30 10.29
C GLU A 99 10.23 19.21 10.33
N SER A 100 9.11 18.75 9.77
CA SER A 100 7.89 19.55 9.73
C SER A 100 7.21 19.59 11.10
N VAL A 101 7.22 20.77 11.73
CA VAL A 101 6.54 21.02 13.01
C VAL A 101 5.07 20.61 12.96
N ILE A 102 4.40 20.87 11.82
CA ILE A 102 2.98 20.56 11.63
C ILE A 102 2.77 19.04 11.58
N LEU A 103 3.57 18.32 10.79
CA LEU A 103 3.43 16.87 10.65
C LEU A 103 3.83 16.15 11.93
N ARG A 104 4.88 16.62 12.62
CA ARG A 104 5.30 16.07 13.91
C ARG A 104 4.22 16.25 14.98
N PHE A 105 3.54 17.39 15.02
CA PHE A 105 2.44 17.63 15.95
C PHE A 105 1.21 16.73 15.68
N LEU A 106 0.91 16.44 14.42
CA LEU A 106 -0.16 15.52 14.02
C LEU A 106 0.22 14.03 14.10
N SER A 107 1.51 13.71 14.28
CA SER A 107 1.99 12.34 14.24
C SER A 107 1.66 11.62 15.55
N THR A 108 1.10 10.44 15.41
CA THR A 108 0.86 9.50 16.50
C THR A 108 2.03 8.53 16.61
N PRO A 109 2.30 7.95 17.79
CA PRO A 109 3.33 6.90 17.93
C PRO A 109 3.14 5.73 16.95
N GLU A 110 1.88 5.42 16.63
CA GLU A 110 1.50 4.43 15.62
C GLU A 110 2.12 4.71 14.25
N ASP A 111 2.22 5.98 13.82
CA ASP A 111 2.77 6.32 12.50
C ASP A 111 4.25 5.91 12.35
N TYR A 112 5.01 6.00 13.44
CA TYR A 112 6.41 5.58 13.48
C TYR A 112 6.53 4.06 13.53
N VAL A 113 5.65 3.38 14.30
CA VAL A 113 5.59 1.91 14.33
C VAL A 113 5.27 1.37 12.94
N VAL A 114 4.24 1.90 12.29
CA VAL A 114 3.84 1.54 10.92
C VAL A 114 4.99 1.75 9.94
N TRP A 115 5.70 2.87 10.04
CA TRP A 115 6.86 3.13 9.20
C TRP A 115 7.95 2.06 9.39
N VAL A 116 8.29 1.71 10.64
CA VAL A 116 9.31 0.70 10.95
C VAL A 116 8.92 -0.67 10.39
N VAL A 117 7.68 -1.13 10.63
CA VAL A 117 7.24 -2.46 10.19
C VAL A 117 7.10 -2.58 8.67
N VAL A 118 6.95 -1.47 7.94
CA VAL A 118 7.00 -1.46 6.47
C VAL A 118 8.43 -1.36 5.96
N PHE A 119 9.26 -0.53 6.59
CA PHE A 119 10.64 -0.29 6.16
C PHE A 119 11.52 -1.53 6.36
N LEU A 120 11.39 -2.22 7.50
CA LEU A 120 12.26 -3.34 7.84
C LEU A 120 12.17 -4.53 6.87
N PRO A 121 10.99 -5.02 6.44
CA PRO A 121 10.91 -6.09 5.46
C PRO A 121 11.55 -5.72 4.12
N VAL A 122 11.37 -4.47 3.65
CA VAL A 122 11.99 -4.00 2.40
C VAL A 122 13.51 -3.96 2.55
N LEU A 123 14.02 -3.43 3.65
CA LEU A 123 15.46 -3.32 3.90
C LEU A 123 16.10 -4.70 4.06
N THR A 124 15.54 -5.55 4.91
CA THR A 124 16.05 -6.91 5.15
C THR A 124 15.95 -7.78 3.92
N GLY A 125 14.89 -7.65 3.11
CA GLY A 125 14.74 -8.38 1.85
C GLY A 125 15.78 -7.96 0.81
N TYR A 126 16.07 -6.66 0.71
CA TYR A 126 17.15 -6.15 -0.12
C TYR A 126 18.51 -6.70 0.33
N MET A 127 18.81 -6.64 1.62
CA MET A 127 20.07 -7.14 2.17
C MET A 127 20.22 -8.66 2.03
N ALA A 128 19.13 -9.42 2.20
CA ALA A 128 19.13 -10.86 1.98
C ALA A 128 19.47 -11.22 0.53
N PHE A 129 18.87 -10.53 -0.44
CA PHE A 129 19.12 -10.77 -1.85
C PHE A 129 20.58 -10.43 -2.25
N HIS A 130 21.10 -9.30 -1.77
CA HIS A 130 22.45 -8.84 -2.07
C HIS A 130 23.53 -9.43 -1.14
N HIS A 131 23.18 -10.40 -0.30
CA HIS A 131 24.10 -11.09 0.62
C HIS A 131 24.89 -10.12 1.51
N MET A 132 24.20 -9.14 2.09
CA MET A 132 24.78 -8.08 2.90
C MET A 132 24.65 -8.35 4.41
N LEU A 133 25.59 -7.82 5.19
CA LEU A 133 25.67 -7.83 6.67
C LEU A 133 25.84 -9.20 7.34
N LEU A 134 24.93 -10.15 7.09
CA LEU A 134 24.89 -11.45 7.75
C LEU A 134 24.84 -12.59 6.73
N PRO A 135 25.16 -13.83 7.12
CA PRO A 135 24.97 -15.00 6.27
C PRO A 135 23.54 -15.08 5.73
N TYR A 136 23.40 -15.48 4.46
CA TYR A 136 22.11 -15.52 3.75
C TYR A 136 20.96 -16.16 4.55
N PRO A 137 21.12 -17.34 5.18
CA PRO A 137 20.03 -17.96 5.94
C PRO A 137 19.53 -17.09 7.10
N ILE A 138 20.45 -16.37 7.76
CA ILE A 138 20.12 -15.48 8.88
C ILE A 138 19.43 -14.22 8.36
N MET A 139 19.93 -13.63 7.27
CA MET A 139 19.25 -12.48 6.67
C MET A 139 17.85 -12.83 6.15
N LEU A 140 17.70 -14.00 5.54
CA LEU A 140 16.39 -14.48 5.09
C LEU A 140 15.45 -14.70 6.29
N ALA A 141 15.93 -15.29 7.38
CA ALA A 141 15.15 -15.45 8.60
C ALA A 141 14.70 -14.10 9.18
N LEU A 142 15.58 -13.08 9.19
CA LEU A 142 15.22 -11.73 9.62
C LEU A 142 14.18 -11.08 8.69
N HIS A 143 14.29 -11.30 7.37
CA HIS A 143 13.28 -10.81 6.43
C HIS A 143 11.91 -11.43 6.69
N ILE A 144 11.85 -12.75 6.85
CA ILE A 144 10.60 -13.46 7.17
C ILE A 144 10.04 -12.98 8.51
N PHE A 145 10.88 -12.88 9.55
CA PHE A 145 10.47 -12.41 10.87
C PHE A 145 9.86 -11.00 10.84
N THR A 146 10.51 -10.07 10.14
CA THR A 146 9.98 -8.70 10.00
C THR A 146 8.70 -8.66 9.15
N ALA A 147 8.58 -9.53 8.14
CA ALA A 147 7.37 -9.69 7.35
C ALA A 147 6.20 -10.27 8.18
N GLU A 148 6.46 -11.23 9.07
CA GLU A 148 5.46 -11.77 9.99
C GLU A 148 4.95 -10.69 10.95
N ILE A 149 5.84 -9.88 11.51
CA ILE A 149 5.45 -8.72 12.34
C ILE A 149 4.57 -7.77 11.53
N LEU A 150 4.95 -7.44 10.29
CA LEU A 150 4.14 -6.60 9.41
C LEU A 150 2.74 -7.18 9.27
N MET A 151 2.61 -8.48 8.99
CA MET A 151 1.32 -9.15 8.81
C MET A 151 0.46 -9.18 10.08
N VAL A 152 1.07 -9.34 11.27
CA VAL A 152 0.36 -9.31 12.56
C VAL A 152 -0.14 -7.91 12.88
N VAL A 153 0.66 -6.88 12.60
CA VAL A 153 0.31 -5.46 12.87
C VAL A 153 -0.64 -4.89 11.81
N PHE A 154 -0.63 -5.46 10.61
CA PHE A 154 -1.39 -5.01 9.45
C PHE A 154 -2.88 -4.71 9.73
N PRO A 155 -3.68 -5.62 10.32
CA PRO A 155 -5.12 -5.40 10.50
C PRO A 155 -5.46 -4.39 11.60
N PHE A 156 -4.51 -4.07 12.48
CA PHE A 156 -4.74 -3.22 13.65
C PHE A 156 -4.21 -1.80 13.49
N THR A 157 -3.64 -1.48 12.33
CA THR A 157 -3.02 -0.17 12.10
C THR A 157 -3.60 0.54 10.89
N LYS A 158 -3.17 1.78 10.71
CA LYS A 158 -3.43 2.57 9.49
C LYS A 158 -3.10 1.83 8.20
N LEU A 159 -2.28 0.76 8.22
CA LEU A 159 -2.01 -0.10 7.05
C LEU A 159 -3.25 -0.76 6.45
N MET A 160 -4.29 -0.95 7.25
CA MET A 160 -5.57 -1.53 6.82
C MET A 160 -6.24 -0.74 5.66
N HIS A 161 -5.83 0.51 5.44
CA HIS A 161 -6.23 1.29 4.26
C HIS A 161 -5.99 0.54 2.94
N ALA A 162 -4.92 -0.25 2.83
CA ALA A 162 -4.58 -0.96 1.60
C ALA A 162 -5.65 -1.99 1.19
N PHE A 163 -6.34 -2.67 2.12
CA PHE A 163 -7.49 -3.52 1.74
C PHE A 163 -8.84 -2.84 1.89
N THR A 164 -8.99 -1.78 2.70
CA THR A 164 -10.32 -1.17 2.94
C THR A 164 -10.69 -0.10 1.91
N LEU A 165 -9.72 0.58 1.31
CA LEU A 165 -10.00 1.68 0.39
C LEU A 165 -10.74 1.22 -0.88
N MET A 166 -10.37 0.07 -1.44
CA MET A 166 -10.99 -0.43 -2.68
C MET A 166 -12.42 -0.95 -2.44
N PRO A 167 -12.70 -1.85 -1.48
CA PRO A 167 -14.06 -2.28 -1.17
C PRO A 167 -14.97 -1.17 -0.68
N ALA A 168 -14.47 -0.22 0.13
CA ALA A 168 -15.28 0.91 0.60
C ALA A 168 -15.68 1.85 -0.54
N ARG A 169 -14.78 2.11 -1.51
CA ARG A 169 -15.09 2.91 -2.71
C ARG A 169 -16.09 2.20 -3.61
N TRP A 170 -15.96 0.87 -3.77
CA TRP A 170 -16.92 0.05 -4.50
C TRP A 170 -18.30 0.10 -3.85
N TYR A 171 -18.38 -0.17 -2.54
CA TYR A 171 -19.63 -0.20 -1.78
C TYR A 171 -20.34 1.16 -1.79
N ASN A 172 -19.60 2.25 -1.62
CA ASN A 172 -20.15 3.61 -1.67
C ASN A 172 -20.63 3.99 -3.07
N GLY A 173 -19.87 3.68 -4.12
CA GLY A 173 -20.28 3.91 -5.51
C GLY A 173 -21.46 3.03 -5.94
N ALA A 174 -21.51 1.79 -5.47
CA ALA A 174 -22.61 0.86 -5.73
C ALA A 174 -23.92 1.30 -5.03
N ASN A 175 -23.83 1.87 -3.84
CA ASN A 175 -24.96 2.47 -3.14
C ASN A 175 -25.44 3.78 -3.79
N ALA A 176 -24.53 4.63 -4.26
CA ALA A 176 -24.87 5.85 -4.98
C ALA A 176 -25.53 5.54 -6.34
N GLY A 177 -24.97 4.58 -7.09
CA GLY A 177 -25.50 4.08 -8.36
C GLY A 177 -26.87 3.42 -8.23
N ARG A 178 -27.13 2.65 -7.16
CA ARG A 178 -28.47 2.10 -6.87
C ARG A 178 -29.52 3.18 -6.62
N LYS A 179 -29.12 4.30 -6.00
CA LYS A 179 -30.01 5.41 -5.66
C LYS A 179 -30.23 6.39 -6.81
N GLY A 180 -29.54 6.20 -7.96
CA GLY A 180 -29.64 7.10 -9.11
C GLY A 180 -29.05 8.49 -8.87
N VAL A 181 -28.22 8.64 -7.83
CA VAL A 181 -27.53 9.89 -7.52
C VAL A 181 -26.21 9.87 -8.30
N GLU A 182 -26.01 10.84 -9.18
CA GLU A 182 -24.71 11.02 -9.83
C GLU A 182 -23.64 11.29 -8.75
N ALA A 183 -22.59 10.47 -8.75
CA ALA A 183 -21.52 10.47 -7.75
C ALA A 183 -20.23 11.12 -8.25
#